data_AF-A0A348ULT4-F1
#
_entry.id   AF-A0A348ULT4-F1
#
_cell.length_a   1.000
_cell.length_b   1.000
_cell.length_c   1.000
_cell.angle_alpha   90.00
_cell.angle_beta   90.00
_cell.angle_gamma   90.00
#
_symmetry.space_group_name_H-M   'P 1'
#
loop_
_entity.id
_entity.type
_entity.pdbx_description
1 polymer ?
#
loop_
_entity_poly.entity_id
_entity_poly.type
_entity_poly.pdbx_seq_one_letter_code
_entity_poly.pdbx_strand_id
1 'polypeptide(L)'
;GDLDGGSRGFTVFNRNGVVVYEAGNQLDQIAARVGNYPDRRSDAKGNEPENVTAATFGADDYLFINSERASVVYVYDINDPVQPMFRQVLPAALSPEGIIAIPSRRLLVTASEVDTRSGIARAGLGIYGYRTTLPTYPSISAADRTDGTPIAWGAMSGLASDPTDADILYAIDDSFFRANRIFTLDLTTRPVTLASELAIKDSGDVLANTPVVTVPDPTVSSSNAARSGVFDQADRALLINADKTVNLDPEGIARASDGGFWLASEGNGSVVGAEAGRPILSLNFLLKTNAEGVIQNVIRLPDAVNAAQFRFGFEGVAEYNGSVYVAFQRPWALLNDGADRVRIGVYNIAAGTWSFLLYPIEPVASPNGGWVGLSDLTSLGGGKFLMVERDNQGGPDARIKRLYSFDVTGVAAGGTVTKTLVRDLLAQGDLTRTGGLAPEKIEGSAVTLDGDVWIVNDNDGVDGNSGETQLTRLGTLDELQDAAPL
;
A
#
# COMPACT_ATOMS: atom_id res chain seq x y z
N GLY A 1 25.74 4.86 -14.36
CA GLY A 1 26.25 3.49 -14.18
C GLY A 1 27.62 3.33 -14.83
N ASP A 2 28.33 2.26 -14.47
CA ASP A 2 29.43 1.75 -15.30
C ASP A 2 28.88 0.75 -16.34
N LEU A 3 29.76 0.19 -17.16
CA LEU A 3 29.40 -0.78 -18.21
C LEU A 3 28.76 -2.07 -17.64
N ASP A 4 28.91 -2.36 -16.34
CA ASP A 4 28.56 -3.63 -15.70
C ASP A 4 27.51 -3.48 -14.56
N GLY A 5 26.96 -2.27 -14.31
CA GLY A 5 25.86 -2.09 -13.36
C GLY A 5 25.41 -0.65 -13.04
N GLY A 6 24.23 -0.57 -12.43
CA GLY A 6 23.58 0.67 -11.98
C GLY A 6 24.31 1.41 -10.84
N SER A 7 23.99 2.70 -10.67
CA SER A 7 24.56 3.62 -9.67
C SER A 7 23.66 3.80 -8.45
N ARG A 8 24.08 4.58 -7.44
CA ARG A 8 23.22 5.06 -6.32
C ARG A 8 23.12 6.58 -6.21
N GLY A 9 23.88 7.28 -7.04
CA GLY A 9 24.06 8.73 -6.99
C GLY A 9 24.60 9.26 -8.30
N PHE A 10 24.92 10.55 -8.31
CA PHE A 10 25.57 11.22 -9.44
C PHE A 10 26.82 11.98 -8.97
N THR A 11 27.73 12.19 -9.91
CA THR A 11 29.00 12.89 -9.71
C THR A 11 29.09 14.04 -10.70
N VAL A 12 29.55 15.20 -10.24
CA VAL A 12 29.86 16.34 -11.12
C VAL A 12 31.38 16.43 -11.28
N PHE A 13 31.84 16.42 -12.53
CA PHE A 13 33.23 16.65 -12.89
C PHE A 13 33.39 18.02 -13.51
N ASN A 14 34.48 18.71 -13.20
CA ASN A 14 34.88 19.87 -13.98
C ASN A 14 35.53 19.46 -15.31
N ARG A 15 35.83 20.43 -16.18
CA ARG A 15 36.41 20.18 -17.52
C ARG A 15 37.82 19.58 -17.49
N ASN A 16 38.50 19.60 -16.34
CA ASN A 16 39.80 18.94 -16.14
C ASN A 16 39.65 17.49 -15.65
N GLY A 17 38.42 16.97 -15.54
CA GLY A 17 38.15 15.63 -15.03
C GLY A 17 38.26 15.51 -13.50
N VAL A 18 38.28 16.63 -12.78
CA VAL A 18 38.30 16.62 -11.30
C VAL A 18 36.88 16.57 -10.78
N VAL A 19 36.60 15.65 -9.85
CA VAL A 19 35.34 15.58 -9.11
C VAL A 19 35.16 16.85 -8.29
N VAL A 20 34.03 17.53 -8.46
CA VAL A 20 33.67 18.75 -7.71
C VAL A 20 32.44 18.57 -6.82
N TYR A 21 31.63 17.54 -7.07
CA TYR A 21 30.51 17.16 -6.23
C TYR A 21 30.23 15.66 -6.34
N GLU A 22 29.84 15.03 -5.23
CA GLU A 22 29.36 13.65 -5.14
C GLU A 22 28.07 13.64 -4.33
N ALA A 23 26.99 13.10 -4.89
CA ALA A 23 25.70 13.03 -4.20
C ALA A 23 25.67 12.00 -3.06
N GLY A 24 26.63 11.07 -3.01
CA GLY A 24 26.62 9.97 -2.04
C GLY A 24 25.33 9.16 -2.12
N ASN A 25 24.66 8.97 -0.97
CA ASN A 25 23.40 8.26 -0.83
C ASN A 25 22.16 9.18 -0.83
N GLN A 26 22.31 10.45 -1.21
CA GLN A 26 21.22 11.43 -1.14
C GLN A 26 19.99 11.00 -1.93
N LEU A 27 20.18 10.35 -3.10
CA LEU A 27 19.05 9.93 -3.92
C LEU A 27 18.28 8.74 -3.30
N ASP A 28 18.98 7.80 -2.65
CA ASP A 28 18.35 6.72 -1.86
C ASP A 28 17.51 7.33 -0.71
N GLN A 29 18.05 8.33 -0.01
CA GLN A 29 17.32 9.01 1.07
C GLN A 29 16.09 9.78 0.55
N ILE A 30 16.21 10.46 -0.59
CA ILE A 30 15.06 11.16 -1.20
C ILE A 30 13.99 10.16 -1.63
N ALA A 31 14.37 9.05 -2.27
CA ALA A 31 13.44 7.98 -2.65
C ALA A 31 12.72 7.41 -1.42
N ALA A 32 13.45 7.15 -0.34
CA ALA A 32 12.87 6.62 0.90
C ALA A 32 11.89 7.62 1.53
N ARG A 33 12.22 8.91 1.49
CA ARG A 33 11.36 9.98 2.02
C ARG A 33 10.01 10.05 1.33
N VAL A 34 9.97 9.82 0.02
CA VAL A 34 8.75 9.94 -0.79
C VAL A 34 8.03 8.61 -1.04
N GLY A 35 8.50 7.51 -0.44
CA GLY A 35 7.86 6.20 -0.56
C GLY A 35 8.24 5.39 -1.80
N ASN A 36 9.28 5.80 -2.53
CA ASN A 36 9.70 5.23 -3.82
C ASN A 36 11.02 4.44 -3.73
N TYR A 37 11.47 4.06 -2.54
CA TYR A 37 12.73 3.34 -2.40
C TYR A 37 12.55 1.83 -2.64
N PRO A 38 13.29 1.23 -3.59
CA PRO A 38 13.17 -0.19 -3.93
C PRO A 38 13.92 -1.05 -2.90
N ASP A 39 13.33 -1.29 -1.73
CA ASP A 39 14.02 -1.89 -0.58
C ASP A 39 14.61 -3.28 -0.85
N ARG A 40 13.96 -4.10 -1.70
CA ARG A 40 14.49 -5.40 -2.13
C ARG A 40 15.80 -5.32 -2.93
N ARG A 41 16.25 -4.12 -3.30
CA ARG A 41 17.53 -3.84 -3.96
C ARG A 41 18.51 -3.08 -3.06
N SER A 42 18.22 -2.97 -1.76
CA SER A 42 19.08 -2.35 -0.77
C SER A 42 20.46 -2.98 -0.70
N ASP A 43 20.58 -4.30 -0.88
CA ASP A 43 21.85 -5.04 -0.95
C ASP A 43 22.49 -5.01 -2.36
N ALA A 44 21.76 -4.49 -3.36
CA ALA A 44 22.20 -4.33 -4.74
C ALA A 44 22.55 -2.85 -5.05
N LYS A 45 21.89 -2.21 -6.02
CA LYS A 45 22.21 -0.84 -6.46
C LYS A 45 21.16 0.20 -6.05
N GLY A 46 20.23 -0.13 -5.15
CA GLY A 46 19.27 0.82 -4.60
C GLY A 46 18.38 1.45 -5.67
N ASN A 47 18.30 2.78 -5.68
CA ASN A 47 17.40 3.53 -6.56
C ASN A 47 17.75 3.52 -8.06
N GLU A 48 19.00 3.18 -8.41
CA GLU A 48 19.53 3.07 -9.77
C GLU A 48 19.26 4.30 -10.66
N PRO A 49 20.00 5.41 -10.46
CA PRO A 49 19.99 6.51 -11.40
C PRO A 49 20.78 6.10 -12.65
N GLU A 50 20.19 6.29 -13.82
CA GLU A 50 20.78 5.86 -15.10
C GLU A 50 21.07 7.04 -16.02
N ASN A 51 20.02 7.67 -16.55
CA ASN A 51 20.15 8.76 -17.50
C ASN A 51 20.01 10.14 -16.83
N VAL A 52 20.80 11.09 -17.33
CA VAL A 52 20.78 12.48 -16.86
C VAL A 52 20.68 13.44 -18.03
N THR A 53 20.03 14.58 -17.82
CA THR A 53 20.07 15.71 -18.74
C THR A 53 20.16 17.02 -17.96
N ALA A 54 20.78 18.04 -18.54
CA ALA A 54 20.87 19.36 -17.95
C ALA A 54 20.36 20.41 -18.94
N ALA A 55 19.63 21.39 -18.44
CA ALA A 55 19.09 22.46 -19.27
C ALA A 55 18.73 23.71 -18.46
N THR A 56 18.80 24.86 -19.12
CA THR A 56 18.38 26.14 -18.57
C THR A 56 16.88 26.33 -18.73
N PHE A 57 16.18 26.59 -17.63
CA PHE A 57 14.75 26.96 -17.62
C PHE A 57 14.56 28.31 -16.95
N GLY A 58 14.28 29.35 -17.75
CA GLY A 58 14.25 30.71 -17.24
C GLY A 58 15.67 31.23 -17.01
N ALA A 59 15.99 31.59 -15.77
CA ALA A 59 17.32 32.08 -15.39
C ALA A 59 18.20 31.00 -14.75
N ASP A 60 17.64 29.82 -14.45
CA ASP A 60 18.30 28.79 -13.64
C ASP A 60 18.70 27.59 -14.50
N ASP A 61 19.86 27.05 -14.21
CA ASP A 61 20.33 25.78 -14.76
C ASP A 61 19.87 24.61 -13.88
N TYR A 62 19.25 23.61 -14.51
CA TYR A 62 18.74 22.42 -13.82
C TYR A 62 19.42 21.15 -14.31
N LEU A 63 19.65 20.22 -13.40
CA LEU A 63 20.01 18.83 -13.65
C LEU A 63 18.81 17.94 -13.34
N PHE A 64 18.50 17.03 -14.27
CA PHE A 64 17.43 16.04 -14.14
C PHE A 64 18.04 14.65 -14.23
N ILE A 65 17.65 13.77 -13.31
CA ILE A 65 18.25 12.44 -13.14
C ILE A 65 17.12 11.42 -13.07
N ASN A 66 17.02 10.53 -14.04
CA ASN A 66 16.09 9.42 -14.01
C ASN A 66 16.60 8.33 -13.06
N SER A 67 15.73 7.88 -12.17
CA SER A 67 15.90 6.69 -11.33
C SER A 67 15.07 5.56 -11.94
N GLU A 68 15.72 4.55 -12.52
CA GLU A 68 15.02 3.43 -13.15
C GLU A 68 14.20 2.67 -12.09
N ARG A 69 14.86 2.21 -11.01
CA ARG A 69 14.22 1.33 -10.02
C ARG A 69 13.30 2.05 -9.04
N ALA A 70 13.55 3.32 -8.75
CA ALA A 70 12.63 4.12 -7.93
C ALA A 70 11.49 4.75 -8.76
N SER A 71 11.56 4.67 -10.10
CA SER A 71 10.56 5.22 -11.02
C SER A 71 10.24 6.72 -10.80
N VAL A 72 11.29 7.50 -10.59
CA VAL A 72 11.21 8.95 -10.35
C VAL A 72 12.28 9.73 -11.10
N VAL A 73 12.08 11.04 -11.24
CA VAL A 73 13.12 11.98 -11.69
C VAL A 73 13.49 12.92 -10.55
N TYR A 74 14.78 12.99 -10.23
CA TYR A 74 15.28 13.99 -9.28
C TYR A 74 15.63 15.28 -10.03
N VAL A 75 15.21 16.42 -9.47
CA VAL A 75 15.49 17.75 -10.02
C VAL A 75 16.42 18.51 -9.08
N TYR A 76 17.56 18.95 -9.60
CA TYR A 76 18.52 19.80 -8.91
C TYR A 76 18.70 21.12 -9.65
N ASP A 77 18.80 22.21 -8.91
CA ASP A 77 19.40 23.46 -9.39
C ASP A 77 20.92 23.31 -9.33
N ILE A 78 21.58 23.64 -10.43
CA ILE A 78 23.03 23.51 -10.62
C ILE A 78 23.68 24.83 -11.04
N ASN A 79 23.07 25.97 -10.71
CA ASN A 79 23.66 27.30 -10.90
C ASN A 79 25.03 27.41 -10.22
N ASP A 80 25.21 26.72 -9.09
CA ASP A 80 26.52 26.39 -8.52
C ASP A 80 26.79 24.87 -8.65
N PRO A 81 27.62 24.43 -9.62
CA PRO A 81 27.89 23.00 -9.84
C PRO A 81 28.74 22.35 -8.74
N VAL A 82 29.32 23.13 -7.82
CA VAL A 82 30.02 22.58 -6.64
C VAL A 82 29.08 22.43 -5.43
N GLN A 83 27.88 23.03 -5.50
CA GLN A 83 26.80 22.88 -4.52
C GLN A 83 25.42 22.73 -5.17
N PRO A 84 25.16 21.63 -5.94
CA PRO A 84 23.83 21.34 -6.46
C PRO A 84 22.76 21.36 -5.35
N MET A 85 21.66 22.06 -5.59
CA MET A 85 20.54 22.18 -4.64
C MET A 85 19.37 21.33 -5.11
N PHE A 86 18.98 20.33 -4.32
CA PHE A 86 17.77 19.55 -4.59
C PHE A 86 16.53 20.45 -4.58
N ARG A 87 15.65 20.29 -5.58
CA ARG A 87 14.43 21.09 -5.74
C ARG A 87 13.16 20.27 -5.51
N GLN A 88 13.03 19.13 -6.18
CA GLN A 88 11.84 18.27 -6.08
C GLN A 88 12.07 16.90 -6.74
N VAL A 89 11.15 15.99 -6.47
CA VAL A 89 10.99 14.72 -7.19
C VAL A 89 9.82 14.87 -8.18
N LEU A 90 9.94 14.26 -9.35
CA LEU A 90 8.84 14.09 -10.30
C LEU A 90 8.45 12.60 -10.36
N PRO A 91 7.15 12.26 -10.32
CA PRO A 91 6.72 10.87 -10.50
C PRO A 91 6.93 10.48 -11.95
N ALA A 92 7.38 9.26 -12.23
CA ALA A 92 7.57 8.76 -13.59
C ALA A 92 6.83 7.44 -13.81
N ALA A 93 6.63 7.04 -15.07
CA ALA A 93 6.19 5.69 -15.38
C ALA A 93 7.27 4.67 -14.97
N LEU A 94 6.88 3.40 -14.79
CA LEU A 94 7.77 2.32 -14.35
C LEU A 94 9.07 2.27 -15.19
N SER A 95 10.23 2.22 -14.53
CA SER A 95 11.55 2.13 -15.18
C SER A 95 11.78 3.22 -16.23
N PRO A 96 11.85 4.52 -15.83
CA PRO A 96 12.15 5.60 -16.75
C PRO A 96 13.62 5.54 -17.19
N GLU A 97 13.86 5.40 -18.48
CA GLU A 97 15.20 5.48 -19.05
C GLU A 97 15.36 6.77 -19.85
N GLY A 98 14.59 6.96 -20.91
CA GLY A 98 14.74 8.12 -21.78
C GLY A 98 14.44 9.43 -21.05
N ILE A 99 15.25 10.46 -21.26
CA ILE A 99 15.01 11.80 -20.74
C ILE A 99 15.49 12.87 -21.73
N ILE A 100 14.65 13.88 -21.96
CA ILE A 100 15.01 15.04 -22.79
C ILE A 100 14.38 16.32 -22.24
N ALA A 101 15.21 17.35 -22.07
CA ALA A 101 14.74 18.70 -21.78
C ALA A 101 14.47 19.46 -23.09
N ILE A 102 13.34 20.17 -23.14
CA ILE A 102 12.91 21.00 -24.27
C ILE A 102 12.64 22.42 -23.76
N PRO A 103 13.68 23.23 -23.46
CA PRO A 103 13.52 24.56 -22.87
C PRO A 103 12.64 25.52 -23.67
N SER A 104 12.72 25.46 -25.00
CA SER A 104 11.92 26.30 -25.90
C SER A 104 10.41 26.08 -25.75
N ARG A 105 10.00 24.92 -25.22
CA ARG A 105 8.61 24.58 -24.89
C ARG A 105 8.34 24.57 -23.40
N ARG A 106 9.35 24.82 -22.57
CA ARG A 106 9.30 24.73 -21.11
C ARG A 106 8.91 23.31 -20.64
N LEU A 107 9.39 22.28 -21.34
CA LEU A 107 9.05 20.87 -21.04
C LEU A 107 10.27 20.04 -20.67
N LEU A 108 10.06 19.05 -19.80
CA LEU A 108 10.88 17.86 -19.65
C LEU A 108 10.05 16.66 -20.09
N VAL A 109 10.64 15.73 -20.84
CA VAL A 109 9.96 14.50 -21.27
C VAL A 109 10.80 13.30 -20.84
N THR A 110 10.15 12.31 -20.21
CA THR A 110 10.73 11.00 -19.89
C THR A 110 10.01 9.88 -20.62
N ALA A 111 10.69 8.75 -20.80
CA ALA A 111 10.12 7.55 -21.40
C ALA A 111 10.47 6.30 -20.57
N SER A 112 9.47 5.48 -20.27
CA SER A 112 9.66 4.16 -19.65
C SER A 112 10.07 3.11 -20.68
N GLU A 113 10.91 2.15 -20.27
CA GLU A 113 11.26 0.99 -21.11
C GLU A 113 10.26 -0.18 -21.00
N VAL A 114 9.48 -0.27 -19.91
CA VAL A 114 8.63 -1.44 -19.64
C VAL A 114 7.24 -1.32 -20.28
N ASP A 115 6.84 -2.34 -21.03
CA ASP A 115 5.46 -2.53 -21.50
C ASP A 115 5.06 -4.01 -21.44
N THR A 116 4.08 -4.35 -20.59
CA THR A 116 3.69 -5.75 -20.38
C THR A 116 2.18 -5.92 -20.30
N ARG A 117 1.53 -6.39 -21.37
CA ARG A 117 0.05 -6.59 -21.38
C ARG A 117 -0.47 -7.47 -20.23
N SER A 118 0.26 -8.53 -19.89
CA SER A 118 -0.08 -9.47 -18.81
C SER A 118 0.16 -8.91 -17.40
N GLY A 119 0.97 -7.86 -17.28
CA GLY A 119 1.18 -7.12 -16.04
C GLY A 119 0.38 -5.80 -16.03
N ILE A 120 0.56 -5.03 -14.96
CA ILE A 120 -0.07 -3.71 -14.79
C ILE A 120 0.73 -2.58 -15.46
N ALA A 121 2.01 -2.81 -15.75
CA ALA A 121 2.86 -1.84 -16.42
C ALA A 121 2.51 -1.68 -17.92
N ARG A 122 2.52 -0.42 -18.37
CA ARG A 122 2.36 -0.02 -19.77
C ARG A 122 3.44 1.02 -20.08
N ALA A 123 3.89 1.04 -21.34
CA ALA A 123 4.77 2.11 -21.80
C ALA A 123 4.11 3.48 -21.58
N GLY A 124 4.85 4.41 -20.98
CA GLY A 124 4.41 5.75 -20.65
C GLY A 124 5.43 6.81 -21.04
N LEU A 125 4.92 7.99 -21.37
CA LEU A 125 5.71 9.21 -21.51
C LEU A 125 5.34 10.16 -20.36
N GLY A 126 6.31 10.49 -19.51
CA GLY A 126 6.16 11.57 -18.54
C GLY A 126 6.37 12.91 -19.23
N ILE A 127 5.42 13.85 -19.11
CA ILE A 127 5.54 15.18 -19.70
C ILE A 127 5.34 16.23 -18.60
N TYR A 128 6.43 16.89 -18.23
CA TYR A 128 6.45 17.86 -17.14
C TYR A 128 6.62 19.27 -17.70
N GLY A 129 5.90 20.23 -17.14
CA GLY A 129 5.99 21.64 -17.52
C GLY A 129 6.68 22.49 -16.45
N TYR A 130 7.62 23.34 -16.84
CA TYR A 130 8.23 24.32 -15.94
C TYR A 130 7.24 25.44 -15.59
N ARG A 131 6.80 25.49 -14.33
CA ARG A 131 5.73 26.37 -13.82
C ARG A 131 6.10 26.89 -12.42
N THR A 132 5.38 27.92 -11.97
CA THR A 132 5.52 28.52 -10.63
C THR A 132 4.47 28.04 -9.63
N THR A 133 3.56 27.16 -10.06
CA THR A 133 2.58 26.52 -9.18
C THR A 133 3.26 25.53 -8.25
N LEU A 134 2.75 25.36 -7.04
CA LEU A 134 3.24 24.36 -6.10
C LEU A 134 3.16 22.95 -6.72
N PRO A 135 4.16 22.09 -6.47
CA PRO A 135 4.13 20.70 -6.92
C PRO A 135 3.00 19.95 -6.23
N THR A 136 2.38 19.02 -6.94
CA THR A 136 1.32 18.13 -6.43
C THR A 136 1.86 16.75 -6.03
N TYR A 137 3.14 16.47 -6.31
CA TYR A 137 3.84 15.25 -5.93
C TYR A 137 5.11 15.63 -5.14
N PRO A 138 5.45 14.87 -4.08
CA PRO A 138 4.71 13.72 -3.57
C PRO A 138 3.42 14.13 -2.85
N SER A 139 2.51 13.17 -2.63
CA SER A 139 1.31 13.39 -1.80
C SER A 139 1.62 13.26 -0.31
N ILE A 140 2.55 12.35 0.03
CA ILE A 140 3.09 12.10 1.37
C ILE A 140 4.61 12.29 1.34
N SER A 141 5.18 12.90 2.38
CA SER A 141 6.63 12.98 2.59
C SER A 141 6.96 12.63 4.03
N ALA A 142 7.96 11.78 4.24
CA ALA A 142 8.39 11.38 5.56
C ALA A 142 9.21 12.46 6.28
N ALA A 143 9.00 12.55 7.59
CA ALA A 143 9.89 13.23 8.52
C ALA A 143 11.21 12.47 8.67
N ASP A 144 12.21 13.15 9.23
CA ASP A 144 13.46 12.52 9.63
C ASP A 144 13.33 11.89 11.02
N ARG A 145 13.98 10.73 11.16
CA ARG A 145 14.27 10.13 12.46
C ARG A 145 15.25 11.00 13.24
N THR A 146 15.39 10.68 14.52
CA THR A 146 16.35 11.36 15.40
C THR A 146 17.82 11.23 14.97
N ASP A 147 18.14 10.23 14.15
CA ASP A 147 19.49 10.02 13.58
C ASP A 147 19.74 10.79 12.28
N GLY A 148 18.75 11.56 11.80
CA GLY A 148 18.82 12.34 10.56
C GLY A 148 18.51 11.57 9.29
N THR A 149 18.13 10.29 9.37
CA THR A 149 17.65 9.52 8.21
C THR A 149 16.14 9.67 8.03
N PRO A 150 15.61 9.68 6.80
CA PRO A 150 14.17 9.69 6.59
C PRO A 150 13.54 8.39 7.08
N ILE A 151 12.30 8.47 7.59
CA ILE A 151 11.49 7.26 7.78
C ILE A 151 11.25 6.63 6.41
N ALA A 152 11.71 5.39 6.22
CA ALA A 152 11.49 4.65 4.98
C ALA A 152 10.10 3.99 5.01
N TRP A 153 9.35 4.13 3.94
CA TRP A 153 7.97 3.66 3.86
C TRP A 153 7.60 3.32 2.40
N GLY A 154 6.43 2.72 2.22
CA GLY A 154 5.88 2.23 0.97
C GLY A 154 4.87 1.13 1.28
N ALA A 155 4.35 0.49 0.24
CA ALA A 155 3.46 -0.67 0.34
C ALA A 155 2.30 -0.49 1.34
N MET A 156 1.62 0.65 1.25
CA MET A 156 0.59 1.06 2.22
C MET A 156 -0.71 0.30 1.95
N SER A 157 -1.08 -0.58 2.88
CA SER A 157 -2.14 -1.58 2.70
C SER A 157 -3.40 -1.33 3.55
N GLY A 158 -3.49 -0.20 4.24
CA GLY A 158 -4.68 0.16 5.01
C GLY A 158 -4.64 1.58 5.55
N LEU A 159 -5.80 2.15 5.88
CA LEU A 159 -5.92 3.51 6.39
C LEU A 159 -6.98 3.60 7.50
N ALA A 160 -6.70 4.32 8.57
CA ALA A 160 -7.64 4.59 9.65
C ALA A 160 -7.58 6.06 10.08
N SER A 161 -8.72 6.63 10.48
CA SER A 161 -8.74 7.96 11.10
C SER A 161 -8.49 7.89 12.61
N ASP A 162 -7.92 8.96 13.17
CA ASP A 162 -7.96 9.13 14.62
C ASP A 162 -9.38 9.53 15.07
N PRO A 163 -9.95 8.87 16.09
CA PRO A 163 -11.32 9.17 16.54
C PRO A 163 -11.45 10.52 17.27
N THR A 164 -10.33 11.17 17.61
CA THR A 164 -10.30 12.40 18.41
C THR A 164 -9.63 13.58 17.71
N ASP A 165 -8.96 13.33 16.58
CA ASP A 165 -8.23 14.34 15.82
C ASP A 165 -8.49 14.19 14.31
N ALA A 166 -9.15 15.17 13.71
CA ALA A 166 -9.46 15.18 12.28
C ALA A 166 -8.22 15.30 11.40
N ASP A 167 -7.10 15.80 11.96
CA ASP A 167 -5.87 16.04 11.22
C ASP A 167 -4.92 14.84 11.23
N ILE A 168 -5.32 13.69 11.81
CA ILE A 168 -4.48 12.50 11.92
C ILE A 168 -5.12 11.29 11.23
N LEU A 169 -4.31 10.66 10.37
CA LEU A 169 -4.57 9.30 9.87
C LEU A 169 -3.47 8.35 10.34
N TYR A 170 -3.81 7.06 10.40
CA TYR A 170 -2.87 5.97 10.56
C TYR A 170 -2.88 5.11 9.29
N ALA A 171 -1.71 4.70 8.85
CA ALA A 171 -1.54 3.74 7.76
C ALA A 171 -0.67 2.57 8.22
N ILE A 172 -0.63 1.49 7.45
CA ILE A 172 0.14 0.28 7.76
C ILE A 172 0.83 -0.24 6.51
N ASP A 173 2.04 -0.79 6.65
CA ASP A 173 2.75 -1.49 5.57
C ASP A 173 2.44 -2.99 5.54
N ASP A 174 2.33 -3.57 4.34
CA ASP A 174 2.14 -5.00 4.11
C ASP A 174 3.42 -5.84 4.35
N SER A 175 3.42 -7.10 3.89
CA SER A 175 4.59 -7.99 3.97
C SER A 175 5.76 -7.65 3.03
N PHE A 176 5.69 -6.59 2.23
CA PHE A 176 6.82 -6.09 1.44
C PHE A 176 7.99 -5.74 2.36
N PHE A 177 7.70 -5.05 3.46
CA PHE A 177 8.66 -4.78 4.52
C PHE A 177 8.62 -5.88 5.57
N ARG A 178 9.78 -6.13 6.17
CA ARG A 178 9.87 -6.89 7.42
C ARG A 178 9.73 -5.93 8.59
N ALA A 179 9.44 -6.48 9.77
CA ALA A 179 9.20 -5.70 10.98
C ALA A 179 8.09 -4.66 10.75
N ASN A 180 6.86 -5.15 10.50
CA ASN A 180 5.72 -4.32 10.09
C ASN A 180 5.50 -3.14 11.06
N ARG A 181 5.03 -2.03 10.50
CA ARG A 181 4.88 -0.74 11.18
C ARG A 181 3.53 -0.10 10.88
N ILE A 182 3.04 0.62 11.87
CA ILE A 182 1.96 1.59 11.73
C ILE A 182 2.60 2.97 11.56
N PHE A 183 2.14 3.74 10.60
CA PHE A 183 2.59 5.11 10.36
C PHE A 183 1.53 6.12 10.79
N THR A 184 1.97 7.24 11.36
CA THR A 184 1.11 8.39 11.62
C THR A 184 1.28 9.43 10.51
N LEU A 185 0.17 9.83 9.91
CA LEU A 185 0.11 10.86 8.88
C LEU A 185 -0.51 12.13 9.45
N ASP A 186 0.23 13.24 9.38
CA ASP A 186 -0.21 14.58 9.77
C ASP A 186 -0.76 15.33 8.55
N LEU A 187 -2.07 15.54 8.57
CA LEU A 187 -2.84 16.18 7.49
C LEU A 187 -2.75 17.71 7.50
N THR A 188 -2.09 18.34 8.48
CA THR A 188 -1.96 19.80 8.54
C THR A 188 -0.95 20.36 7.53
N THR A 189 -0.09 19.50 6.97
CA THR A 189 0.94 19.90 5.99
C THR A 189 0.58 19.46 4.58
N ARG A 190 1.18 20.13 3.57
CA ARG A 190 1.12 19.72 2.16
C ARG A 190 2.53 19.77 1.56
N PRO A 191 3.14 18.63 1.13
CA PRO A 191 2.60 17.25 1.24
C PRO A 191 2.25 16.83 2.66
N VAL A 192 1.39 15.83 2.81
CA VAL A 192 1.06 15.23 4.11
C VAL A 192 2.36 14.68 4.72
N THR A 193 2.59 14.95 6.00
CA THR A 193 3.82 14.48 6.66
C THR A 193 3.58 13.09 7.23
N LEU A 194 4.39 12.11 6.83
CA LEU A 194 4.52 10.87 7.61
C LEU A 194 5.40 11.19 8.81
N ALA A 195 4.75 11.43 9.95
CA ALA A 195 5.34 12.05 11.13
C ALA A 195 6.07 11.05 12.04
N SER A 196 5.57 9.82 12.12
CA SER A 196 6.18 8.77 12.95
C SER A 196 5.88 7.37 12.44
N GLU A 197 6.69 6.41 12.90
CA GLU A 197 6.51 4.98 12.69
C GLU A 197 6.44 4.26 14.03
N LEU A 198 5.58 3.25 14.11
CA LEU A 198 5.34 2.44 15.29
C LEU A 198 5.48 0.97 14.90
N ALA A 199 6.56 0.33 15.34
CA ALA A 199 6.77 -1.09 15.07
C ALA A 199 5.75 -1.96 15.82
N ILE A 200 5.20 -2.94 15.11
CA ILE A 200 4.32 -3.96 15.69
C ILE A 200 5.19 -5.03 16.33
N LYS A 201 4.92 -5.35 17.60
CA LYS A 201 5.78 -6.23 18.41
C LYS A 201 5.03 -7.32 19.15
N ASP A 202 5.62 -8.50 19.18
CA ASP A 202 5.21 -9.62 20.02
C ASP A 202 6.01 -9.68 21.34
N SER A 203 6.23 -8.53 22.00
CA SER A 203 7.00 -8.49 23.25
C SER A 203 6.31 -9.21 24.42
N GLY A 204 5.00 -9.46 24.32
CA GLY A 204 4.23 -10.26 25.27
C GLY A 204 4.15 -11.75 24.94
N ASP A 205 4.84 -12.22 23.88
CA ASP A 205 4.80 -13.61 23.39
C ASP A 205 3.38 -14.12 23.07
N VAL A 206 2.46 -13.24 22.66
CA VAL A 206 1.08 -13.61 22.33
C VAL A 206 1.05 -14.37 21.00
N LEU A 207 1.71 -13.84 19.96
CA LEU A 207 1.85 -14.52 18.66
C LEU A 207 2.70 -15.78 18.81
N ALA A 208 3.80 -15.72 19.57
CA ALA A 208 4.67 -16.86 19.86
C ALA A 208 3.93 -18.02 20.55
N ASN A 209 2.90 -17.73 21.34
CA ASN A 209 2.08 -18.72 22.02
C ASN A 209 0.81 -19.12 21.25
N THR A 210 0.57 -18.56 20.07
CA THR A 210 -0.58 -18.92 19.23
C THR A 210 -0.48 -20.40 18.82
N PRO A 211 -1.55 -21.21 19.00
CA PRO A 211 -1.52 -22.64 18.65
C PRO A 211 -1.20 -22.89 17.18
N VAL A 212 -0.35 -23.90 16.94
CA VAL A 212 0.08 -24.36 15.60
C VAL A 212 0.05 -25.87 15.51
N VAL A 213 0.06 -26.39 14.30
CA VAL A 213 0.22 -27.83 14.08
C VAL A 213 1.64 -28.24 14.43
N THR A 214 1.78 -29.34 15.17
CA THR A 214 3.09 -29.94 15.45
C THR A 214 3.42 -30.94 14.35
N VAL A 215 4.49 -30.67 13.60
CA VAL A 215 4.98 -31.56 12.55
C VAL A 215 6.19 -32.37 13.04
N PRO A 216 6.41 -33.60 12.56
CA PRO A 216 7.51 -34.46 13.04
C PRO A 216 8.91 -33.88 12.78
N ASP A 217 9.07 -33.18 11.66
CA ASP A 217 10.32 -32.52 11.27
C ASP A 217 9.99 -31.15 10.67
N PRO A 218 10.13 -30.05 11.43
CA PRO A 218 9.86 -28.70 10.93
C PRO A 218 10.99 -28.15 10.04
N THR A 219 12.09 -28.90 9.85
CA THR A 219 13.24 -28.45 9.05
C THR A 219 13.12 -28.80 7.57
N VAL A 220 12.21 -29.71 7.20
CA VAL A 220 11.90 -29.98 5.79
C VAL A 220 11.23 -28.77 5.14
N SER A 221 11.35 -28.67 3.81
CA SER A 221 10.70 -27.61 3.03
C SER A 221 9.20 -27.48 3.35
N SER A 222 8.68 -26.26 3.38
CA SER A 222 7.24 -26.00 3.57
C SER A 222 6.39 -26.65 2.49
N SER A 223 6.94 -26.93 1.30
CA SER A 223 6.25 -27.70 0.25
C SER A 223 6.17 -29.20 0.52
N ASN A 224 6.80 -29.72 1.58
CA ASN A 224 6.68 -31.12 1.97
C ASN A 224 5.22 -31.42 2.37
N ALA A 225 4.69 -32.58 1.97
CA ALA A 225 3.30 -32.97 2.25
C ALA A 225 2.93 -32.97 3.74
N ALA A 226 3.90 -33.14 4.64
CA ALA A 226 3.67 -33.06 6.09
C ALA A 226 3.46 -31.63 6.62
N ARG A 227 3.89 -30.62 5.86
CA ARG A 227 3.85 -29.19 6.23
C ARG A 227 2.91 -28.37 5.34
N SER A 228 2.83 -28.66 4.05
CA SER A 228 2.23 -27.76 3.05
C SER A 228 0.76 -27.38 3.28
N GLY A 229 -0.03 -28.23 3.94
CA GLY A 229 -1.44 -27.95 4.21
C GLY A 229 -1.73 -27.34 5.58
N VAL A 230 -0.72 -27.03 6.39
CA VAL A 230 -0.90 -26.62 7.79
C VAL A 230 0.02 -25.47 8.16
N PHE A 231 -0.43 -24.63 9.09
CA PHE A 231 0.42 -23.65 9.75
C PHE A 231 1.12 -24.29 10.95
N ASP A 232 2.45 -24.42 10.89
CA ASP A 232 3.23 -25.16 11.89
C ASP A 232 4.24 -24.31 12.69
N GLN A 233 5.07 -24.99 13.47
CA GLN A 233 6.02 -24.36 14.39
C GLN A 233 7.13 -23.58 13.68
N ALA A 234 7.59 -24.04 12.51
CA ALA A 234 8.60 -23.35 11.73
C ALA A 234 8.01 -22.12 11.04
N ASP A 235 6.78 -22.22 10.57
CA ASP A 235 6.09 -21.09 9.93
C ASP A 235 5.85 -19.95 10.94
N ARG A 236 5.32 -20.27 12.13
CA ARG A 236 5.16 -19.28 13.22
C ARG A 236 6.48 -18.62 13.63
N ALA A 237 7.57 -19.38 13.66
CA ALA A 237 8.88 -18.85 14.04
C ALA A 237 9.39 -17.77 13.05
N LEU A 238 9.00 -17.84 11.77
CA LEU A 238 9.36 -16.85 10.75
C LEU A 238 8.59 -15.52 10.90
N LEU A 239 7.44 -15.55 11.57
CA LEU A 239 6.63 -14.36 11.80
C LEU A 239 7.19 -13.44 12.90
N ILE A 240 8.23 -13.86 13.64
CA ILE A 240 8.74 -13.13 14.81
C ILE A 240 10.25 -12.97 14.69
N ASN A 241 10.72 -11.73 14.64
CA ASN A 241 12.13 -11.40 14.60
C ASN A 241 12.77 -11.50 16.00
N ALA A 242 14.11 -11.52 16.03
CA ALA A 242 14.88 -11.60 17.27
C ALA A 242 14.60 -10.44 18.25
N ASP A 243 14.28 -9.26 17.72
CA ASP A 243 13.94 -8.05 18.48
C ASP A 243 12.44 -7.94 18.82
N LYS A 244 11.68 -9.02 18.61
CA LYS A 244 10.23 -9.13 18.80
C LYS A 244 9.38 -8.32 17.83
N THR A 245 9.95 -7.65 16.83
CA THR A 245 9.14 -7.16 15.71
C THR A 245 8.56 -8.35 14.92
N VAL A 246 7.47 -8.12 14.19
CA VAL A 246 6.76 -9.19 13.49
C VAL A 246 6.85 -9.05 11.97
N ASN A 247 6.71 -10.18 11.25
CA ASN A 247 6.65 -10.27 9.80
C ASN A 247 5.30 -10.88 9.40
N LEU A 248 4.24 -10.13 9.64
CA LEU A 248 2.88 -10.41 9.22
C LEU A 248 2.65 -9.87 7.81
N ASP A 249 1.43 -10.07 7.32
CA ASP A 249 0.93 -9.52 6.07
C ASP A 249 -0.33 -8.71 6.37
N PRO A 250 -0.21 -7.54 7.02
CA PRO A 250 -1.37 -6.75 7.40
C PRO A 250 -1.93 -5.99 6.18
N GLU A 251 -3.24 -6.07 6.01
CA GLU A 251 -4.01 -5.46 4.90
C GLU A 251 -5.16 -4.58 5.42
N GLY A 252 -5.15 -4.28 6.72
CA GLY A 252 -6.20 -3.51 7.35
C GLY A 252 -5.81 -3.01 8.73
N ILE A 253 -6.22 -1.78 9.03
CA ILE A 253 -6.00 -1.13 10.32
C ILE A 253 -7.26 -0.38 10.76
N ALA A 254 -7.59 -0.46 12.05
CA ALA A 254 -8.58 0.39 12.69
C ALA A 254 -8.12 0.83 14.08
N ARG A 255 -8.51 2.04 14.50
CA ARG A 255 -8.37 2.44 15.90
C ARG A 255 -9.35 1.65 16.75
N ALA A 256 -8.83 1.00 17.78
CA ALA A 256 -9.66 0.26 18.71
C ALA A 256 -10.35 1.21 19.70
N SER A 257 -11.62 0.94 20.02
CA SER A 257 -12.42 1.82 20.91
C SER A 257 -11.88 1.90 22.34
N ASP A 258 -11.14 0.88 22.77
CA ASP A 258 -10.47 0.79 24.07
C ASP A 258 -8.99 1.24 24.04
N GLY A 259 -8.53 1.80 22.92
CA GLY A 259 -7.16 2.28 22.69
C GLY A 259 -6.27 1.26 21.99
N GLY A 260 -5.24 1.73 21.27
CA GLY A 260 -4.44 0.86 20.39
C GLY A 260 -5.12 0.59 19.05
N PHE A 261 -4.86 -0.58 18.45
CA PHE A 261 -5.29 -0.88 17.09
C PHE A 261 -5.86 -2.29 16.93
N TRP A 262 -6.79 -2.42 15.99
CA TRP A 262 -7.13 -3.68 15.35
C TRP A 262 -6.40 -3.78 14.02
N LEU A 263 -5.78 -4.93 13.75
CA LEU A 263 -5.08 -5.20 12.50
C LEU A 263 -5.65 -6.48 11.88
N ALA A 264 -5.87 -6.47 10.58
CA ALA A 264 -6.24 -7.65 9.82
C ALA A 264 -5.04 -8.10 8.99
N SER A 265 -4.62 -9.36 9.16
CA SER A 265 -3.54 -9.95 8.39
C SER A 265 -4.04 -11.08 7.51
N GLU A 266 -3.71 -11.00 6.22
CA GLU A 266 -4.27 -11.77 5.10
C GLU A 266 -3.99 -13.27 5.19
N GLY A 267 -2.89 -13.64 5.86
CA GLY A 267 -2.35 -15.00 5.82
C GLY A 267 -1.71 -15.31 4.47
N ASN A 268 -1.04 -16.46 4.38
CA ASN A 268 -0.26 -16.83 3.20
C ASN A 268 -0.41 -18.32 2.89
N GLY A 269 -0.74 -18.62 1.64
CA GLY A 269 -0.91 -19.98 1.12
C GLY A 269 -2.36 -20.33 0.83
N SER A 270 -2.56 -21.43 0.09
CA SER A 270 -3.89 -21.88 -0.35
C SER A 270 -4.01 -23.39 -0.24
N VAL A 271 -5.14 -23.86 0.33
CA VAL A 271 -5.42 -25.29 0.39
C VAL A 271 -5.92 -25.86 -0.95
N VAL A 272 -6.52 -25.02 -1.81
CA VAL A 272 -7.13 -25.46 -3.08
C VAL A 272 -7.06 -24.39 -4.19
N GLY A 273 -7.56 -24.75 -5.38
CA GLY A 273 -7.78 -23.84 -6.52
C GLY A 273 -6.64 -23.86 -7.53
N ALA A 274 -6.59 -22.84 -8.41
CA ALA A 274 -5.48 -22.63 -9.34
C ALA A 274 -4.13 -22.37 -8.62
N GLU A 275 -4.20 -22.09 -7.31
CA GLU A 275 -3.06 -21.86 -6.43
C GLU A 275 -2.74 -23.07 -5.54
N ALA A 276 -3.37 -24.23 -5.80
CA ALA A 276 -3.08 -25.47 -5.09
C ALA A 276 -1.59 -25.81 -5.24
N GLY A 277 -0.91 -26.04 -4.11
CA GLY A 277 0.54 -26.28 -4.05
C GLY A 277 1.34 -25.13 -3.43
N ARG A 278 0.69 -23.99 -3.13
CA ARG A 278 1.27 -22.97 -2.24
C ARG A 278 1.12 -23.40 -0.78
N PRO A 279 2.22 -23.65 -0.06
CA PRO A 279 2.13 -24.08 1.33
C PRO A 279 1.50 -23.01 2.21
N ILE A 280 0.78 -23.42 3.25
CA ILE A 280 0.28 -22.50 4.29
C ILE A 280 1.47 -22.02 5.12
N LEU A 281 1.81 -20.74 5.02
CA LEU A 281 2.92 -20.12 5.76
C LEU A 281 2.43 -19.20 6.89
N SER A 282 1.18 -18.73 6.80
CA SER A 282 0.51 -18.02 7.87
C SER A 282 -1.00 -18.18 7.73
N LEU A 283 -1.71 -18.13 8.85
CA LEU A 283 -3.17 -18.06 8.85
C LEU A 283 -3.62 -16.61 8.73
N ASN A 284 -4.90 -16.44 8.41
CA ASN A 284 -5.58 -15.16 8.56
C ASN A 284 -5.68 -14.82 10.06
N PHE A 285 -5.20 -13.65 10.45
CA PHE A 285 -5.22 -13.21 11.85
C PHE A 285 -5.92 -11.86 12.01
N LEU A 286 -6.83 -11.78 12.98
CA LEU A 286 -7.26 -10.50 13.53
C LEU A 286 -6.43 -10.25 14.79
N LEU A 287 -5.67 -9.17 14.82
CA LEU A 287 -4.79 -8.83 15.94
C LEU A 287 -5.30 -7.61 16.69
N LYS A 288 -5.15 -7.63 18.02
CA LYS A 288 -5.29 -6.45 18.88
C LYS A 288 -3.90 -6.02 19.33
N THR A 289 -3.60 -4.73 19.21
CA THR A 289 -2.42 -4.11 19.83
C THR A 289 -2.82 -3.06 20.87
N ASN A 290 -1.90 -2.74 21.78
CA ASN A 290 -1.99 -1.52 22.58
C ASN A 290 -1.55 -0.28 21.75
N ALA A 291 -1.56 0.90 22.37
CA ALA A 291 -1.16 2.14 21.72
C ALA A 291 0.33 2.16 21.31
N GLU A 292 1.17 1.34 21.95
CA GLU A 292 2.59 1.20 21.67
C GLU A 292 2.91 0.07 20.66
N GLY A 293 1.91 -0.48 19.97
CA GLY A 293 2.11 -1.49 18.92
C GLY A 293 2.42 -2.90 19.44
N VAL A 294 2.32 -3.14 20.76
CA VAL A 294 2.52 -4.46 21.35
C VAL A 294 1.24 -5.29 21.19
N ILE A 295 1.37 -6.48 20.60
CA ILE A 295 0.28 -7.43 20.41
C ILE A 295 -0.27 -7.89 21.77
N GLN A 296 -1.57 -7.72 21.95
CA GLN A 296 -2.33 -8.14 23.14
C GLN A 296 -3.19 -9.37 22.86
N ASN A 297 -3.62 -9.58 21.61
CA ASN A 297 -4.42 -10.73 21.22
C ASN A 297 -4.19 -11.10 19.76
N VAL A 298 -4.26 -12.40 19.46
CA VAL A 298 -4.22 -12.97 18.11
C VAL A 298 -5.43 -13.88 17.94
N ILE A 299 -6.38 -13.46 17.11
CA ILE A 299 -7.65 -14.13 16.90
C ILE A 299 -7.60 -14.84 15.55
N ARG A 300 -7.77 -16.16 15.59
CA ARG A 300 -7.88 -17.00 14.39
C ARG A 300 -9.33 -17.09 13.94
N LEU A 301 -9.53 -17.30 12.64
CA LEU A 301 -10.80 -17.81 12.13
C LEU A 301 -11.14 -19.17 12.75
N PRO A 302 -12.43 -19.58 12.76
CA PRO A 302 -12.81 -20.94 13.13
C PRO A 302 -12.07 -21.97 12.28
N ASP A 303 -11.69 -23.11 12.85
CA ASP A 303 -10.88 -24.13 12.15
C ASP A 303 -11.54 -24.62 10.84
N ALA A 304 -12.87 -24.71 10.80
CA ALA A 304 -13.61 -25.06 9.58
C ALA A 304 -13.47 -24.02 8.46
N VAL A 305 -13.24 -22.75 8.79
CA VAL A 305 -12.99 -21.68 7.81
C VAL A 305 -11.52 -21.67 7.40
N ASN A 306 -10.58 -21.84 8.35
CA ASN A 306 -9.15 -21.98 8.03
C ASN A 306 -8.87 -23.19 7.12
N ALA A 307 -9.62 -24.28 7.28
CA ALA A 307 -9.53 -25.44 6.38
C ALA A 307 -9.91 -25.13 4.92
N ALA A 308 -10.53 -23.98 4.68
CA ALA A 308 -10.88 -23.46 3.36
C ALA A 308 -9.94 -22.34 2.87
N GLN A 309 -8.84 -22.07 3.60
CA GLN A 309 -7.96 -20.93 3.32
C GLN A 309 -7.51 -20.87 1.86
N PHE A 310 -7.66 -19.69 1.32
CA PHE A 310 -7.19 -19.29 0.02
C PHE A 310 -6.43 -17.98 0.23
N ARG A 311 -5.30 -17.79 -0.46
CA ARG A 311 -4.71 -16.45 -0.59
C ARG A 311 -5.78 -15.46 -1.08
N PHE A 312 -5.60 -14.17 -0.88
CA PHE A 312 -6.65 -13.15 -1.01
C PHE A 312 -7.66 -13.26 0.13
N GLY A 313 -7.09 -13.19 1.34
CA GLY A 313 -7.72 -13.42 2.63
C GLY A 313 -8.30 -12.16 3.27
N PHE A 314 -7.91 -11.89 4.52
CA PHE A 314 -8.31 -10.71 5.26
C PHE A 314 -7.75 -9.43 4.68
N GLU A 315 -8.61 -8.42 4.61
CA GLU A 315 -8.34 -7.07 4.09
C GLU A 315 -8.79 -6.05 5.16
N GLY A 316 -9.34 -4.91 4.72
CA GLY A 316 -9.94 -3.90 5.59
C GLY A 316 -10.67 -4.39 6.83
N VAL A 317 -10.43 -3.66 7.93
CA VAL A 317 -10.96 -3.95 9.27
C VAL A 317 -11.58 -2.71 9.87
N ALA A 318 -12.72 -2.86 10.55
CA ALA A 318 -13.36 -1.78 11.29
C ALA A 318 -13.97 -2.28 12.60
N GLU A 319 -13.88 -1.48 13.65
CA GLU A 319 -14.62 -1.74 14.89
C GLU A 319 -15.95 -0.98 14.88
N TYR A 320 -17.03 -1.67 15.24
CA TYR A 320 -18.33 -1.03 15.48
C TYR A 320 -19.13 -1.81 16.53
N ASN A 321 -19.64 -1.07 17.53
CA ASN A 321 -20.62 -1.57 18.51
C ASN A 321 -20.24 -2.92 19.17
N GLY A 322 -19.00 -3.02 19.68
CA GLY A 322 -18.50 -4.20 20.38
C GLY A 322 -18.16 -5.40 19.47
N SER A 323 -18.11 -5.19 18.16
CA SER A 323 -17.68 -6.18 17.18
C SER A 323 -16.62 -5.61 16.24
N VAL A 324 -15.75 -6.48 15.75
CA VAL A 324 -14.78 -6.17 14.71
C VAL A 324 -15.24 -6.82 13.41
N TYR A 325 -15.28 -6.02 12.36
CA TYR A 325 -15.67 -6.42 11.02
C TYR A 325 -14.42 -6.53 10.16
N VAL A 326 -14.27 -7.62 9.40
CA VAL A 326 -13.11 -7.85 8.55
C VAL A 326 -13.58 -8.29 7.16
N ALA A 327 -13.10 -7.63 6.12
CA ALA A 327 -13.39 -8.00 4.74
C ALA A 327 -12.54 -9.21 4.30
N PHE A 328 -13.15 -10.12 3.53
CA PHE A 328 -12.40 -11.10 2.76
C PHE A 328 -12.25 -10.58 1.34
N GLN A 329 -11.03 -10.55 0.80
CA GLN A 329 -10.74 -9.98 -0.52
C GLN A 329 -11.54 -10.67 -1.61
N ARG A 330 -11.55 -12.01 -1.59
CA ARG A 330 -12.06 -12.83 -2.68
C ARG A 330 -12.94 -14.00 -2.20
N PRO A 331 -13.77 -14.56 -3.10
CA PRO A 331 -14.57 -15.74 -2.76
C PRO A 331 -13.67 -16.95 -2.52
N TRP A 332 -13.83 -17.61 -1.38
CA TRP A 332 -13.14 -18.85 -1.06
C TRP A 332 -13.99 -20.03 -1.53
N ALA A 333 -13.55 -20.73 -2.58
CA ALA A 333 -14.36 -21.74 -3.26
C ALA A 333 -14.90 -22.85 -2.33
N LEU A 334 -14.12 -23.28 -1.33
CA LEU A 334 -14.53 -24.34 -0.39
C LEU A 334 -15.59 -23.90 0.62
N LEU A 335 -15.80 -22.60 0.79
CA LEU A 335 -16.87 -22.08 1.64
C LEU A 335 -18.24 -22.18 0.95
N ASN A 336 -18.27 -22.35 -0.38
CA ASN A 336 -19.48 -22.52 -1.20
C ASN A 336 -20.50 -21.38 -1.07
N ASP A 337 -20.05 -20.15 -0.80
CA ASP A 337 -20.93 -18.99 -0.68
C ASP A 337 -21.42 -18.48 -2.05
N GLY A 338 -20.76 -18.86 -3.15
CA GLY A 338 -20.99 -18.37 -4.50
C GLY A 338 -19.82 -17.53 -5.02
N ALA A 339 -19.63 -17.50 -6.35
CA ALA A 339 -18.51 -16.78 -6.97
C ALA A 339 -18.73 -15.26 -7.10
N ASP A 340 -19.94 -14.79 -6.83
CA ASP A 340 -20.40 -13.40 -6.96
C ASP A 340 -20.46 -12.66 -5.62
N ARG A 341 -19.92 -13.27 -4.55
CA ARG A 341 -19.93 -12.69 -3.20
C ARG A 341 -18.76 -13.17 -2.36
N VAL A 342 -18.43 -12.36 -1.37
CA VAL A 342 -17.36 -12.61 -0.40
C VAL A 342 -17.90 -12.49 1.02
N ARG A 343 -17.13 -12.95 2.00
CA ARG A 343 -17.51 -12.85 3.41
C ARG A 343 -17.11 -11.51 4.01
N ILE A 344 -17.95 -10.99 4.90
CA ILE A 344 -17.55 -10.04 5.93
C ILE A 344 -17.56 -10.81 7.25
N GLY A 345 -16.38 -11.03 7.84
CA GLY A 345 -16.24 -11.61 9.16
C GLY A 345 -16.72 -10.63 10.23
N VAL A 346 -17.48 -11.11 11.21
CA VAL A 346 -17.95 -10.33 12.36
C VAL A 346 -17.50 -11.04 13.63
N TYR A 347 -16.46 -10.51 14.26
CA TYR A 347 -15.94 -11.01 15.53
C TYR A 347 -16.58 -10.23 16.69
N ASN A 348 -17.39 -10.91 17.49
CA ASN A 348 -17.93 -10.32 18.71
C ASN A 348 -16.85 -10.31 19.81
N ILE A 349 -16.45 -9.12 20.26
CA ILE A 349 -15.32 -8.95 21.19
C ILE A 349 -15.61 -9.61 22.54
N ALA A 350 -16.81 -9.39 23.08
CA ALA A 350 -17.19 -9.88 24.41
C ALA A 350 -17.37 -11.40 24.45
N ALA A 351 -17.97 -11.97 23.41
CA ALA A 351 -18.24 -13.41 23.32
C ALA A 351 -17.03 -14.21 22.79
N GLY A 352 -16.10 -13.56 22.09
CA GLY A 352 -14.96 -14.20 21.46
C GLY A 352 -15.35 -15.13 20.30
N THR A 353 -16.44 -14.81 19.59
CA THR A 353 -17.02 -15.68 18.55
C THR A 353 -17.12 -14.99 17.20
N TRP A 354 -16.86 -15.75 16.14
CA TRP A 354 -17.10 -15.33 14.77
C TRP A 354 -18.52 -15.63 14.30
N SER A 355 -19.07 -14.70 13.53
CA SER A 355 -20.15 -14.92 12.57
C SER A 355 -19.76 -14.30 11.22
N PHE A 356 -20.53 -14.55 10.17
CA PHE A 356 -20.20 -14.08 8.82
C PHE A 356 -21.43 -13.49 8.15
N LEU A 357 -21.24 -12.39 7.42
CA LEU A 357 -22.20 -11.84 6.46
C LEU A 357 -21.65 -12.07 5.05
N LEU A 358 -22.50 -11.90 4.03
CA LEU A 358 -22.10 -11.97 2.63
C LEU A 358 -22.21 -10.59 1.98
N TYR A 359 -21.20 -10.22 1.20
CA TYR A 359 -21.14 -8.98 0.43
C TYR A 359 -21.08 -9.31 -1.08
N PRO A 360 -22.01 -8.82 -1.91
CA PRO A 360 -21.99 -9.06 -3.35
C PRO A 360 -20.92 -8.22 -4.06
N ILE A 361 -20.14 -8.81 -4.95
CA ILE A 361 -19.10 -8.13 -5.74
C ILE A 361 -19.54 -7.93 -7.19
N GLU A 362 -19.07 -6.86 -7.83
CA GLU A 362 -19.31 -6.60 -9.24
C GLU A 362 -18.62 -7.65 -10.13
N PRO A 363 -19.20 -8.00 -11.29
CA PRO A 363 -18.54 -8.86 -12.25
C PRO A 363 -17.32 -8.17 -12.87
N VAL A 364 -16.35 -8.97 -13.30
CA VAL A 364 -15.18 -8.48 -14.03
C VAL A 364 -15.60 -7.77 -15.32
N ALA A 365 -15.27 -6.49 -15.42
CA ALA A 365 -15.58 -5.65 -16.58
C ALA A 365 -14.35 -5.32 -17.44
N SER A 366 -13.14 -5.57 -16.94
CA SER A 366 -11.90 -5.24 -17.66
C SER A 366 -11.75 -6.05 -18.94
N PRO A 367 -11.35 -5.42 -20.07
CA PRO A 367 -11.04 -6.15 -21.30
C PRO A 367 -9.79 -7.04 -21.15
N ASN A 368 -8.97 -6.81 -20.12
CA ASN A 368 -7.81 -7.65 -19.81
C ASN A 368 -8.17 -8.87 -18.94
N GLY A 369 -9.45 -9.02 -18.57
CA GLY A 369 -9.89 -10.03 -17.62
C GLY A 369 -9.49 -9.68 -16.18
N GLY A 370 -9.10 -10.67 -15.40
CA GLY A 370 -8.72 -10.48 -13.99
C GLY A 370 -9.82 -10.86 -13.01
N TRP A 371 -9.87 -10.17 -11.87
CA TRP A 371 -10.83 -10.38 -10.79
C TRP A 371 -11.22 -9.06 -10.13
N VAL A 372 -12.35 -9.09 -9.40
CA VAL A 372 -12.85 -7.99 -8.55
C VAL A 372 -12.87 -8.49 -7.11
N GLY A 373 -12.44 -7.64 -6.18
CA GLY A 373 -12.37 -7.96 -4.76
C GLY A 373 -12.53 -6.72 -3.89
N LEU A 374 -12.48 -6.95 -2.59
CA LEU A 374 -12.53 -5.94 -1.55
C LEU A 374 -11.12 -5.55 -1.12
N SER A 375 -10.93 -4.35 -0.61
CA SER A 375 -9.60 -3.84 -0.27
C SER A 375 -9.57 -3.19 1.12
N ASP A 376 -10.48 -2.26 1.40
CA ASP A 376 -10.55 -1.63 2.73
C ASP A 376 -11.98 -1.40 3.22
N LEU A 377 -12.12 -1.26 4.54
CA LEU A 377 -13.38 -1.18 5.26
C LEU A 377 -13.32 -0.10 6.35
N THR A 378 -14.12 0.95 6.23
CA THR A 378 -14.25 1.99 7.26
C THR A 378 -15.63 1.95 7.91
N SER A 379 -15.73 2.04 9.23
CA SER A 379 -17.03 2.23 9.89
C SER A 379 -17.54 3.66 9.69
N LEU A 380 -18.83 3.79 9.36
CA LEU A 380 -19.55 5.07 9.27
C LEU A 380 -20.47 5.29 10.49
N GLY A 381 -20.43 4.39 11.47
CA GLY A 381 -21.40 4.35 12.57
C GLY A 381 -22.79 3.89 12.12
N GLY A 382 -23.70 3.71 13.09
CA GLY A 382 -25.10 3.35 12.81
C GLY A 382 -25.30 2.00 12.10
N GLY A 383 -24.31 1.11 12.10
CA GLY A 383 -24.33 -0.17 11.36
C GLY A 383 -23.90 -0.05 9.90
N LYS A 384 -23.46 1.14 9.47
CA LYS A 384 -23.01 1.40 8.10
C LYS A 384 -21.50 1.37 7.99
N PHE A 385 -21.04 0.98 6.81
CA PHE A 385 -19.63 0.89 6.47
C PHE A 385 -19.39 1.41 5.07
N LEU A 386 -18.20 1.98 4.85
CA LEU A 386 -17.63 2.29 3.54
C LEU A 386 -16.71 1.14 3.15
N MET A 387 -16.83 0.67 1.91
CA MET A 387 -16.07 -0.44 1.35
C MET A 387 -15.34 0.03 0.09
N VAL A 388 -14.05 -0.27 0.00
CA VAL A 388 -13.30 -0.17 -1.25
C VAL A 388 -13.47 -1.47 -2.02
N GLU A 389 -14.02 -1.38 -3.22
CA GLU A 389 -14.16 -2.50 -4.15
C GLU A 389 -13.45 -2.17 -5.46
N ARG A 390 -12.56 -3.06 -5.88
CA ARG A 390 -11.66 -2.80 -7.01
C ARG A 390 -11.41 -4.03 -7.86
N ASP A 391 -11.18 -3.82 -9.15
CA ASP A 391 -10.56 -4.85 -9.99
C ASP A 391 -9.04 -4.89 -9.79
N ASN A 392 -8.41 -5.97 -10.25
CA ASN A 392 -6.95 -6.11 -10.17
C ASN A 392 -6.20 -5.57 -11.40
N GLN A 393 -6.75 -4.53 -12.01
CA GLN A 393 -6.21 -3.92 -13.23
C GLN A 393 -5.85 -2.45 -12.99
N GLY A 394 -4.78 -2.00 -13.64
CA GLY A 394 -4.34 -0.59 -13.63
C GLY A 394 -4.45 0.05 -15.01
N GLY A 395 -4.13 1.34 -15.06
CA GLY A 395 -4.02 2.13 -16.28
C GLY A 395 -5.22 2.00 -17.22
N PRO A 396 -5.02 1.78 -18.53
CA PRO A 396 -6.11 1.78 -19.52
C PRO A 396 -7.08 0.59 -19.38
N ASP A 397 -6.72 -0.43 -18.59
CA ASP A 397 -7.54 -1.64 -18.42
C ASP A 397 -8.35 -1.63 -17.11
N ALA A 398 -8.09 -0.69 -16.20
CA ALA A 398 -8.90 -0.50 -14.99
C ALA A 398 -10.36 -0.15 -15.34
N ARG A 399 -11.32 -0.80 -14.69
CA ARG A 399 -12.77 -0.56 -14.87
C ARG A 399 -13.51 -0.37 -13.56
N ILE A 400 -13.01 -0.93 -12.47
CA ILE A 400 -13.68 -0.87 -11.17
C ILE A 400 -12.67 -0.38 -10.12
N LYS A 401 -12.87 0.84 -9.63
CA LYS A 401 -12.26 1.42 -8.42
C LYS A 401 -13.34 2.24 -7.72
N ARG A 402 -14.04 1.65 -6.77
CA ARG A 402 -15.30 2.20 -6.25
C ARG A 402 -15.36 2.18 -4.74
N LEU A 403 -16.04 3.19 -4.21
CA LEU A 403 -16.47 3.25 -2.84
C LEU A 403 -17.96 2.89 -2.79
N TYR A 404 -18.31 1.90 -1.99
CA TYR A 404 -19.69 1.50 -1.71
C TYR A 404 -20.00 1.69 -0.23
N SER A 405 -21.24 2.01 0.09
CA SER A 405 -21.76 1.90 1.46
C SER A 405 -22.61 0.64 1.60
N PHE A 406 -22.58 0.00 2.76
CA PHE A 406 -23.52 -1.08 3.09
C PHE A 406 -23.92 -1.01 4.58
N ASP A 407 -25.09 -1.57 4.91
CA ASP A 407 -25.66 -1.57 6.26
C ASP A 407 -25.82 -3.02 6.76
N VAL A 408 -25.41 -3.27 8.00
CA VAL A 408 -25.51 -4.58 8.65
C VAL A 408 -26.72 -4.69 9.60
N THR A 409 -27.45 -3.60 9.80
CA THR A 409 -28.58 -3.54 10.73
C THR A 409 -29.68 -4.51 10.31
N GLY A 410 -30.03 -5.43 11.21
CA GLY A 410 -31.07 -6.44 10.95
C GLY A 410 -30.64 -7.57 10.00
N VAL A 411 -29.38 -7.62 9.55
CA VAL A 411 -28.85 -8.71 8.73
C VAL A 411 -28.42 -9.85 9.64
N ALA A 412 -29.05 -11.01 9.51
CA ALA A 412 -28.70 -12.19 10.27
C ALA A 412 -27.37 -12.81 9.79
N ALA A 413 -26.73 -13.64 10.61
CA ALA A 413 -25.57 -14.42 10.21
C ALA A 413 -25.87 -15.27 8.96
N GLY A 414 -24.96 -15.26 7.99
CA GLY A 414 -25.12 -15.84 6.66
C GLY A 414 -25.95 -15.00 5.69
N GLY A 415 -26.55 -13.89 6.14
CA GLY A 415 -27.31 -12.96 5.32
C GLY A 415 -26.43 -12.16 4.38
N THR A 416 -26.99 -11.76 3.23
CA THR A 416 -26.32 -10.88 2.26
C THR A 416 -26.69 -9.43 2.52
N VAL A 417 -25.69 -8.55 2.64
CA VAL A 417 -25.91 -7.10 2.77
C VAL A 417 -26.29 -6.48 1.43
N THR A 418 -26.99 -5.35 1.46
CA THR A 418 -27.20 -4.53 0.26
C THR A 418 -26.17 -3.41 0.24
N LYS A 419 -25.54 -3.19 -0.92
CA LYS A 419 -24.58 -2.10 -1.13
C LYS A 419 -25.17 -0.98 -1.97
N THR A 420 -24.71 0.24 -1.75
CA THR A 420 -25.05 1.45 -2.52
C THR A 420 -23.78 2.14 -2.96
N LEU A 421 -23.65 2.44 -4.25
CA LEU A 421 -22.48 3.16 -4.77
C LEU A 421 -22.40 4.54 -4.13
N VAL A 422 -21.26 4.86 -3.54
CA VAL A 422 -20.93 6.18 -3.01
C VAL A 422 -20.13 6.95 -4.04
N ARG A 423 -19.10 6.33 -4.63
CA ARG A 423 -18.26 7.00 -5.63
C ARG A 423 -17.58 6.03 -6.58
N ASP A 424 -17.56 6.37 -7.86
CA ASP A 424 -16.72 5.71 -8.85
C ASP A 424 -15.47 6.57 -9.10
N LEU A 425 -14.33 6.13 -8.56
CA LEU A 425 -13.09 6.91 -8.51
C LEU A 425 -12.49 7.12 -9.91
N LEU A 426 -12.74 6.18 -10.83
CA LEU A 426 -12.30 6.30 -12.22
C LEU A 426 -13.18 7.30 -12.97
N ALA A 427 -14.50 7.18 -12.84
CA ALA A 427 -15.43 8.06 -13.53
C ALA A 427 -15.27 9.54 -13.11
N GLN A 428 -14.92 9.76 -11.84
CA GLN A 428 -14.69 11.10 -11.29
C GLN A 428 -13.27 11.63 -11.55
N GLY A 429 -12.38 10.82 -12.13
CA GLY A 429 -11.00 11.20 -12.42
C GLY A 429 -10.11 11.36 -11.17
N ASP A 430 -10.54 10.84 -10.02
CA ASP A 430 -9.81 10.99 -8.75
C ASP A 430 -8.41 10.39 -8.83
N LEU A 431 -8.26 9.29 -9.56
CA LEU A 431 -7.04 8.50 -9.67
C LEU A 431 -6.12 8.90 -10.83
N THR A 432 -6.56 9.83 -11.68
CA THR A 432 -5.82 10.28 -12.86
C THR A 432 -5.60 11.80 -12.87
N ARG A 433 -5.99 12.48 -11.79
CA ARG A 433 -5.88 13.94 -11.64
C ARG A 433 -4.43 14.45 -11.73
N THR A 434 -3.46 13.63 -11.34
CA THR A 434 -2.02 13.94 -11.44
C THR A 434 -1.47 13.77 -12.87
N GLY A 435 -2.29 13.28 -13.81
CA GLY A 435 -1.91 12.99 -15.20
C GLY A 435 -1.27 11.63 -15.41
N GLY A 436 -1.15 10.81 -14.35
CA GLY A 436 -0.65 9.45 -14.39
C GLY A 436 -1.67 8.41 -14.85
N LEU A 437 -1.21 7.16 -14.96
CA LEU A 437 -2.09 6.00 -15.14
C LEU A 437 -2.84 5.71 -13.84
N ALA A 438 -4.07 5.21 -13.94
CA ALA A 438 -4.79 4.77 -12.74
C ALA A 438 -3.99 3.67 -12.00
N PRO A 439 -3.74 3.81 -10.70
CA PRO A 439 -3.10 2.78 -9.90
C PRO A 439 -3.99 1.52 -9.84
N GLU A 440 -3.37 0.36 -9.68
CA GLU A 440 -4.10 -0.91 -9.62
C GLU A 440 -4.79 -1.12 -8.26
N LYS A 441 -4.07 -0.82 -7.17
CA LYS A 441 -4.47 -1.18 -5.82
C LYS A 441 -4.88 0.04 -4.99
N ILE A 442 -6.18 0.25 -4.80
CA ILE A 442 -6.66 1.20 -3.78
C ILE A 442 -6.92 0.36 -2.54
N GLU A 443 -6.05 0.45 -1.53
CA GLU A 443 -6.04 -0.47 -0.37
C GLU A 443 -6.32 0.24 0.96
N GLY A 444 -6.47 1.57 0.96
CA GLY A 444 -6.81 2.31 2.17
C GLY A 444 -7.93 3.31 1.95
N SER A 445 -8.83 3.40 2.92
CA SER A 445 -9.89 4.39 3.03
C SER A 445 -10.15 4.77 4.48
N ALA A 446 -10.38 6.05 4.74
CA ALA A 446 -10.74 6.54 6.06
C ALA A 446 -11.75 7.69 5.96
N VAL A 447 -12.56 7.85 7.00
CA VAL A 447 -13.43 9.01 7.19
C VAL A 447 -12.97 9.72 8.46
N THR A 448 -12.46 10.95 8.32
CA THR A 448 -11.99 11.77 9.44
C THR A 448 -13.16 12.32 10.25
N LEU A 449 -12.87 12.85 11.44
CA LEU A 449 -13.88 13.33 12.39
C LEU A 449 -14.75 14.48 11.82
N ASP A 450 -14.21 15.26 10.90
CA ASP A 450 -14.91 16.32 10.16
C ASP A 450 -15.69 15.81 8.92
N GLY A 451 -15.67 14.49 8.68
CA GLY A 451 -16.42 13.83 7.63
C GLY A 451 -15.70 13.69 6.30
N ASP A 452 -14.44 14.10 6.19
CA ASP A 452 -13.68 13.95 4.95
C ASP A 452 -13.30 12.51 4.66
N VAL A 453 -13.54 12.10 3.42
CA VAL A 453 -13.16 10.78 2.92
C VAL A 453 -11.79 10.87 2.28
N TRP A 454 -10.89 10.03 2.78
CA TRP A 454 -9.53 9.87 2.28
C TRP A 454 -9.35 8.47 1.70
N ILE A 455 -8.53 8.37 0.66
CA ILE A 455 -8.08 7.09 0.11
C ILE A 455 -6.57 7.10 -0.11
N VAL A 456 -5.95 5.93 -0.10
CA VAL A 456 -4.55 5.73 -0.48
C VAL A 456 -4.41 4.47 -1.33
N ASN A 457 -3.50 4.52 -2.30
CA ASN A 457 -3.11 3.35 -3.07
C ASN A 457 -1.87 2.67 -2.48
N ASP A 458 -1.86 1.35 -2.56
CA ASP A 458 -0.66 0.54 -2.37
C ASP A 458 0.23 0.70 -3.61
N ASN A 459 1.54 0.85 -3.38
CA ASN A 459 2.56 0.97 -4.41
C ASN A 459 3.48 -0.26 -4.49
N ASP A 460 3.14 -1.38 -3.86
CA ASP A 460 3.89 -2.65 -3.86
C ASP A 460 5.40 -2.49 -3.56
N GLY A 461 5.80 -1.41 -2.86
CA GLY A 461 7.21 -1.09 -2.64
C GLY A 461 8.01 -0.95 -3.95
N VAL A 462 7.38 -0.43 -5.02
CA VAL A 462 7.95 -0.26 -6.36
C VAL A 462 8.19 -1.58 -7.11
N ASP A 463 7.56 -2.69 -6.69
CA ASP A 463 7.63 -3.98 -7.39
C ASP A 463 6.58 -4.07 -8.50
N GLY A 464 7.01 -3.97 -9.76
CA GLY A 464 6.11 -4.13 -10.91
C GLY A 464 5.15 -2.96 -11.19
N ASN A 465 5.31 -1.83 -10.49
CA ASN A 465 4.55 -0.58 -10.71
C ASN A 465 5.45 0.67 -10.58
N SER A 466 4.94 1.87 -10.84
CA SER A 466 5.72 3.12 -10.81
C SER A 466 6.13 3.60 -9.41
N GLY A 467 5.70 2.92 -8.34
CA GLY A 467 5.93 3.35 -6.97
C GLY A 467 5.16 4.61 -6.55
N GLU A 468 4.30 5.18 -7.40
CA GLU A 468 3.54 6.39 -7.05
C GLU A 468 2.49 6.08 -5.98
N THR A 469 2.61 6.73 -4.82
CA THR A 469 1.54 6.77 -3.81
C THR A 469 0.77 8.09 -3.88
N GLN A 470 -0.55 7.97 -4.01
CA GLN A 470 -1.53 9.04 -4.02
C GLN A 470 -2.42 8.92 -2.79
N LEU A 471 -2.16 9.75 -1.77
CA LEU A 471 -3.11 10.03 -0.70
C LEU A 471 -4.03 11.16 -1.13
N THR A 472 -5.31 10.86 -1.29
CA THR A 472 -6.28 11.76 -1.90
C THR A 472 -7.46 12.03 -0.98
N ARG A 473 -7.72 13.30 -0.70
CA ARG A 473 -8.98 13.78 -0.10
C ARG A 473 -10.04 13.89 -1.18
N LEU A 474 -11.13 13.16 -1.03
CA LEU A 474 -12.23 13.11 -2.00
C LEU A 474 -13.31 14.17 -1.73
N GLY A 475 -13.36 14.72 -0.52
CA GLY A 475 -14.41 15.60 -0.03
C GLY A 475 -15.14 14.97 1.14
N THR A 476 -16.18 15.63 1.64
CA THR A 476 -16.98 15.10 2.74
C THR A 476 -17.86 13.94 2.27
N LEU A 477 -18.18 13.01 3.17
CA LEU A 477 -19.03 11.86 2.84
C LEU A 477 -20.39 12.28 2.25
N ASP A 478 -20.98 13.35 2.78
CA ASP A 478 -22.25 13.90 2.29
C ASP A 478 -22.13 14.42 0.85
N GLU A 479 -21.05 15.16 0.53
CA GLU A 479 -20.77 15.62 -0.83
C GLU A 479 -20.62 14.45 -1.82
N LEU A 480 -20.03 13.33 -1.37
CA LEU A 480 -19.83 12.17 -2.24
C LEU A 480 -21.15 11.45 -2.55
N GLN A 481 -22.07 11.38 -1.60
CA GLN A 481 -23.36 10.71 -1.79
C GLN A 481 -24.31 11.50 -2.72
N ASP A 482 -24.16 12.81 -2.79
CA ASP A 482 -24.99 13.71 -3.61
C ASP A 482 -24.42 14.00 -5.01
N ALA A 483 -23.18 13.56 -5.30
CA ALA A 483 -22.53 13.85 -6.57
C ALA A 483 -23.10 12.97 -7.71
N ALA A 484 -23.72 13.60 -8.71
CA ALA A 484 -24.00 12.95 -9.98
C ALA A 484 -22.68 12.56 -10.69
N PRO A 485 -22.64 11.48 -11.49
CA PRO A 485 -21.51 11.21 -12.37
C PRO A 485 -21.27 12.42 -13.28
N LEU A 486 -20.02 12.91 -13.35
CA LEU A 486 -19.61 14.01 -14.23
C LEU A 486 -19.67 13.62 -15.71
#